data_AF-A0A2N1TT62-F1
#
_entry.id   AF-A0A2N1TT62-F1
#
_cell.length_a   1.000
_cell.length_b   1.000
_cell.length_c   1.000
_cell.angle_alpha   90.00
_cell.angle_beta   90.00
_cell.angle_gamma   90.00
#
_symmetry.space_group_name_H-M   'P 1'
#
loop_
_entity.id
_entity.type
_entity.pdbx_description
1 polymer ?
#
loop_
_entity_poly.entity_id
_entity_poly.type
_entity_poly.pdbx_seq_one_letter_code
_entity_poly.pdbx_strand_id
1 'polypeptide(L)'
;MSRTGRMADFAGSARRGVTLVEILVALFIMALAILPAIGAFSSSYGVASRQLEQEIALKLGESVVSVLLTANYDRLLAGTLGTIPLNIQTPSGDFSGSLVFTGMTASSTAVAIGRASYRISAQVTTLFHAQNIETPHDDALVFGFRDFAPPPLPPGPPPPGPPPPLVATYSCFDDLVCLRVRVEYGQREAVELETFRADMSK
;
A
#
# COMPACT_ATOMS: atom_id res chain seq x y z
N MET A 1 98.20 0.31 -25.22
CA MET A 1 97.30 -0.47 -26.09
C MET A 1 96.24 -1.15 -25.23
N SER A 2 94.98 -1.07 -25.67
CA SER A 2 93.80 -1.90 -25.31
C SER A 2 93.29 -1.83 -23.85
N ARG A 3 92.19 -1.14 -23.50
CA ARG A 3 90.76 -1.21 -23.90
C ARG A 3 89.93 -2.04 -22.90
N THR A 4 89.24 -1.27 -22.04
CA THR A 4 87.98 -1.49 -21.31
C THR A 4 87.00 -2.58 -21.76
N GLY A 5 86.31 -3.18 -20.76
CA GLY A 5 84.91 -3.65 -20.81
C GLY A 5 84.54 -4.18 -19.43
N ARG A 6 83.80 -3.49 -18.54
CA ARG A 6 82.43 -2.96 -18.62
C ARG A 6 81.42 -4.00 -19.12
N MET A 7 81.01 -4.90 -18.23
CA MET A 7 79.66 -5.47 -18.27
C MET A 7 78.85 -4.78 -17.18
N ALA A 8 78.18 -3.71 -17.60
CA ALA A 8 77.02 -3.19 -16.89
C ALA A 8 75.85 -4.09 -17.30
N ASP A 9 75.34 -4.88 -16.35
CA ASP A 9 74.02 -5.48 -16.44
C ASP A 9 72.99 -4.35 -16.44
N PHE A 10 72.69 -3.84 -17.64
CA PHE A 10 71.49 -3.06 -17.84
C PHE A 10 70.31 -4.02 -17.74
N ALA A 11 69.65 -3.96 -16.58
CA ALA A 11 68.26 -4.38 -16.42
C ALA A 11 67.41 -3.66 -17.47
N GLY A 12 67.32 -4.28 -18.65
CA GLY A 12 66.44 -3.89 -19.72
C GLY A 12 65.02 -4.22 -19.30
N SER A 13 64.40 -3.32 -18.54
CA SER A 13 62.96 -3.23 -18.44
C SER A 13 62.46 -2.92 -19.85
N ALA A 14 62.26 -3.97 -20.65
CA ALA A 14 61.71 -3.88 -21.98
C ALA A 14 60.33 -3.24 -21.85
N ARG A 15 60.24 -1.96 -22.23
CA ARG A 15 58.97 -1.26 -22.41
C ARG A 15 58.27 -1.95 -23.58
N ARG A 16 57.52 -3.02 -23.31
CA ARG A 16 56.59 -3.61 -24.27
C ARG A 16 55.49 -2.59 -24.47
N GLY A 17 55.48 -1.94 -25.63
CA GLY A 17 54.40 -1.05 -26.04
C GLY A 17 53.10 -1.86 -26.13
N VAL A 18 52.01 -1.27 -25.67
CA VAL A 18 50.67 -1.87 -25.78
C VAL A 18 50.30 -1.92 -27.25
N THR A 19 50.02 -3.11 -27.76
CA THR A 19 49.62 -3.30 -29.15
C THR A 19 48.18 -2.84 -29.35
N LEU A 20 47.82 -2.38 -30.55
CA LEU A 20 46.45 -1.98 -30.88
C LEU A 20 45.44 -3.10 -30.60
N VAL A 21 45.87 -4.36 -30.80
CA VAL A 21 45.07 -5.56 -30.49
C VAL A 21 44.81 -5.68 -28.99
N GLU A 22 45.81 -5.46 -28.12
CA GLU A 22 45.61 -5.46 -26.67
C GLU A 22 44.68 -4.34 -26.22
N ILE A 23 44.74 -3.14 -26.84
CA ILE A 23 43.81 -2.05 -26.54
C ILE A 23 42.38 -2.42 -26.93
N LEU A 24 42.19 -3.01 -28.12
CA LEU A 24 40.88 -3.47 -28.59
C LEU A 24 40.30 -4.57 -27.70
N VAL A 25 41.13 -5.55 -27.31
CA VAL A 25 40.72 -6.64 -26.42
C VAL A 25 40.40 -6.09 -25.03
N ALA A 26 41.20 -5.18 -24.49
CA ALA A 26 40.92 -4.54 -23.20
C ALA A 26 39.61 -3.75 -23.22
N LEU A 27 39.34 -2.99 -24.28
CA LEU A 27 38.06 -2.29 -24.48
C LEU A 27 36.88 -3.24 -24.58
N PHE A 28 37.04 -4.34 -25.31
CA PHE A 28 35.99 -5.34 -25.47
C PHE A 28 35.68 -6.06 -24.14
N ILE A 29 36.70 -6.46 -23.39
CA ILE A 29 36.54 -7.05 -22.05
C ILE A 29 35.91 -6.05 -21.09
N MET A 30 36.31 -4.78 -21.14
CA MET A 30 35.70 -3.72 -20.32
C MET A 30 34.23 -3.52 -20.67
N ALA A 31 33.87 -3.50 -21.96
CA ALA A 31 32.48 -3.39 -22.40
C ALA A 31 31.62 -4.58 -21.93
N LEU A 32 32.15 -5.82 -22.05
CA LEU A 32 31.48 -7.02 -21.56
C LEU A 32 31.34 -7.04 -20.03
N ALA A 33 32.31 -6.47 -19.29
CA ALA A 33 32.24 -6.37 -17.84
C ALA A 33 31.20 -5.34 -17.35
N ILE A 34 30.93 -4.28 -18.12
CA ILE A 34 29.99 -3.21 -17.73
C ILE A 34 28.53 -3.57 -18.06
N LEU A 35 28.29 -4.36 -19.11
CA LEU A 35 26.94 -4.75 -19.55
C LEU A 35 26.05 -5.37 -18.44
N PRO A 36 26.54 -6.32 -17.61
CA PRO A 36 25.78 -6.85 -16.49
C PRO A 36 25.41 -5.79 -15.45
N ALA A 37 26.29 -4.81 -15.21
CA ALA A 37 26.04 -3.74 -14.26
C ALA A 37 24.88 -2.85 -14.70
N ILE A 38 24.81 -2.49 -15.99
CA ILE A 38 23.68 -1.71 -16.54
C ILE A 38 22.36 -2.45 -16.37
N GLY A 39 22.35 -3.77 -16.61
CA GLY A 39 21.19 -4.63 -16.37
C GLY A 39 20.74 -4.64 -14.91
N ALA A 40 21.67 -4.82 -13.97
CA ALA A 40 21.38 -4.83 -12.54
C ALA A 40 20.89 -3.47 -12.03
N PHE A 41 21.47 -2.36 -12.49
CA PHE A 41 21.01 -1.02 -12.11
C PHE A 41 19.60 -0.74 -12.65
N SER A 42 19.33 -1.06 -13.92
CA SER A 42 17.99 -0.83 -14.51
C SER A 42 16.88 -1.61 -13.80
N SER A 43 17.14 -2.82 -13.32
CA SER A 43 16.17 -3.58 -12.54
C SER A 43 15.95 -2.95 -11.15
N SER A 44 17.03 -2.53 -10.48
CA SER A 44 16.96 -1.89 -9.17
C SER A 44 16.20 -0.56 -9.22
N TYR A 45 16.45 0.28 -10.23
CA TYR A 45 15.71 1.53 -10.45
C TYR A 45 14.21 1.27 -10.68
N GLY A 46 13.88 0.22 -11.44
CA GLY A 46 12.49 -0.15 -11.68
C GLY A 46 11.76 -0.62 -10.42
N VAL A 47 12.44 -1.33 -9.51
CA VAL A 47 11.86 -1.76 -8.22
C VAL A 47 11.69 -0.57 -7.29
N ALA A 48 12.69 0.30 -7.18
CA ALA A 48 12.62 1.49 -6.32
C ALA A 48 11.52 2.45 -6.77
N SER A 49 11.37 2.70 -8.08
CA SER A 49 10.27 3.53 -8.59
C SER A 49 8.90 2.90 -8.33
N ARG A 50 8.81 1.57 -8.36
CA ARG A 50 7.56 0.85 -8.05
C ARG A 50 7.13 1.03 -6.61
N GLN A 51 8.08 0.86 -5.68
CA GLN A 51 7.84 1.02 -4.25
C GLN A 51 7.42 2.45 -3.93
N LEU A 52 8.09 3.44 -4.51
CA LEU A 52 7.76 4.85 -4.33
C LEU A 52 6.34 5.17 -4.85
N GLU A 53 5.98 4.70 -6.04
CA GLU A 53 4.64 4.93 -6.60
C GLU A 53 3.52 4.33 -5.75
N GLN A 54 3.76 3.15 -5.16
CA GLN A 54 2.84 2.50 -4.22
C GLN A 54 2.75 3.25 -2.89
N GLU A 55 3.88 3.75 -2.37
CA GLU A 55 3.90 4.58 -1.15
C GLU A 55 3.09 5.87 -1.35
N ILE A 56 3.20 6.53 -2.51
CA ILE A 56 2.36 7.68 -2.85
C ILE A 56 0.89 7.28 -2.88
N ALA A 57 0.54 6.17 -3.56
CA ALA A 57 -0.84 5.70 -3.62
C ALA A 57 -1.42 5.44 -2.23
N LEU A 58 -0.63 4.84 -1.33
CA LEU A 58 -1.02 4.58 0.06
C LEU A 58 -1.27 5.89 0.82
N LYS A 59 -0.35 6.86 0.74
CA LYS A 59 -0.50 8.17 1.40
C LYS A 59 -1.71 8.95 0.90
N LEU A 60 -1.97 8.90 -0.42
CA LEU A 60 -3.17 9.50 -1.00
C LEU A 60 -4.43 8.84 -0.44
N GLY A 61 -4.46 7.50 -0.40
CA GLY A 61 -5.58 6.75 0.15
C GLY A 61 -5.82 7.08 1.63
N GLU A 62 -4.77 7.07 2.45
CA GLU A 62 -4.83 7.40 3.88
C GLU A 62 -5.33 8.82 4.11
N SER A 63 -4.81 9.78 3.34
CA SER A 63 -5.27 11.17 3.45
C SER A 63 -6.74 11.31 3.08
N VAL A 64 -7.24 10.58 2.07
CA VAL A 64 -8.66 10.60 1.72
C VAL A 64 -9.50 9.93 2.80
N VAL A 65 -9.05 8.81 3.37
CA VAL A 65 -9.70 8.19 4.53
C VAL A 65 -9.81 9.18 5.67
N SER A 66 -8.72 9.88 6.01
CA SER A 66 -8.73 10.91 7.06
C SER A 66 -9.76 12.01 6.79
N VAL A 67 -9.82 12.51 5.55
CA VAL A 67 -10.83 13.50 5.14
C VAL A 67 -12.26 12.95 5.31
N LEU A 68 -12.53 11.72 4.90
CA LEU A 68 -13.86 11.09 5.04
C LEU A 68 -14.23 10.82 6.50
N LEU A 69 -13.26 10.51 7.35
CA LEU A 69 -13.47 10.36 8.79
C LEU A 69 -13.82 11.69 9.47
N THR A 70 -13.37 12.83 8.94
CA THR A 70 -13.73 14.17 9.45
C THR A 70 -14.97 14.77 8.82
N ALA A 71 -15.47 14.18 7.72
CA ALA A 71 -16.62 14.72 7.03
C ALA A 71 -17.92 14.56 7.84
N ASN A 72 -18.94 15.37 7.54
CA ASN A 72 -20.22 15.29 8.22
C ASN A 72 -20.87 13.92 8.00
N TYR A 73 -21.16 13.22 9.09
CA TYR A 73 -21.60 11.83 9.10
C TYR A 73 -23.00 11.65 8.48
N ASP A 74 -23.96 12.52 8.83
CA ASP A 74 -25.33 12.44 8.31
C ASP A 74 -25.38 12.60 6.80
N ARG A 75 -24.60 13.56 6.27
CA ARG A 75 -24.48 13.74 4.82
C ARG A 75 -23.80 12.55 4.15
N LEU A 76 -22.90 11.88 4.86
CA LEU A 76 -22.17 10.71 4.37
C LEU A 76 -23.08 9.50 4.24
N LEU A 77 -23.92 9.27 5.23
CA LEU A 77 -24.98 8.26 5.19
C LEU A 77 -26.05 8.58 4.14
N ALA A 78 -26.44 9.84 4.02
CA ALA A 78 -27.43 10.26 3.02
C ALA A 78 -26.87 10.31 1.59
N GLY A 79 -25.55 10.16 1.40
CA GLY A 79 -24.89 10.29 0.10
C GLY A 79 -24.97 11.70 -0.49
N THR A 80 -25.03 12.73 0.36
CA THR A 80 -25.24 14.14 -0.01
C THR A 80 -24.02 15.03 0.26
N LEU A 81 -22.82 14.46 0.42
CA LEU A 81 -21.59 15.25 0.62
C LEU A 81 -21.28 16.22 -0.52
N GLY A 82 -21.71 15.92 -1.75
CA GLY A 82 -21.39 16.72 -2.93
C GLY A 82 -19.91 16.61 -3.29
N THR A 83 -19.19 17.73 -3.31
CA THR A 83 -17.79 17.78 -3.73
C THR A 83 -16.87 18.10 -2.56
N ILE A 84 -15.89 17.23 -2.32
CA ILE A 84 -14.84 17.46 -1.31
C ILE A 84 -13.55 17.86 -2.00
N PRO A 85 -12.97 19.03 -1.70
CA PRO A 85 -11.65 19.38 -2.22
C PRO A 85 -10.59 18.47 -1.59
N LEU A 86 -9.72 17.93 -2.44
CA LEU A 86 -8.54 17.17 -2.04
C LEU A 86 -7.31 18.03 -2.28
N ASN A 87 -6.63 18.43 -1.21
CA ASN A 87 -5.35 19.12 -1.28
C ASN A 87 -4.34 18.32 -0.44
N ILE A 88 -3.65 17.39 -1.09
CA ILE A 88 -2.77 16.43 -0.43
C ILE A 88 -1.35 16.71 -0.89
N GLN A 89 -0.48 17.06 0.05
CA GLN A 89 0.94 17.24 -0.24
C GLN A 89 1.66 15.91 -0.14
N THR A 90 2.36 15.52 -1.20
CA THR A 90 3.24 14.35 -1.18
C THR A 90 4.69 14.80 -1.40
N PRO A 91 5.69 14.03 -0.95
CA PRO A 91 7.10 14.36 -1.19
C PRO A 91 7.46 14.53 -2.67
N SER A 92 6.65 13.96 -3.57
CA SER A 92 6.89 13.94 -5.02
C SER A 92 6.04 14.95 -5.79
N GLY A 93 5.17 15.71 -5.11
CA GLY A 93 4.29 16.70 -5.71
C GLY A 93 2.95 16.83 -4.99
N ASP A 94 2.21 17.89 -5.31
CA ASP A 94 0.91 18.16 -4.73
C ASP A 94 -0.20 17.49 -5.55
N PHE A 95 -1.11 16.82 -4.87
CA PHE A 95 -2.38 16.38 -5.43
C PHE A 95 -3.42 17.46 -5.16
N SER A 96 -3.80 18.19 -6.21
CA SER A 96 -4.93 19.12 -6.18
C SER A 96 -6.05 18.58 -7.04
N GLY A 97 -7.11 18.10 -6.40
CA GLY A 97 -8.28 17.54 -7.07
C GLY A 97 -9.52 17.69 -6.22
N SER A 98 -10.60 17.05 -6.64
CA SER A 98 -11.83 16.98 -5.85
C SER A 98 -12.43 15.60 -5.94
N LEU A 99 -12.94 15.11 -4.82
CA LEU A 99 -13.70 13.88 -4.73
C LEU A 99 -15.18 14.23 -4.88
N VAL A 100 -15.79 13.83 -6.00
CA VAL A 100 -17.19 14.13 -6.29
C VAL A 100 -18.04 12.91 -5.92
N PHE A 101 -18.93 13.09 -4.95
CA PHE A 101 -19.88 12.08 -4.50
C PHE A 101 -21.14 12.09 -5.36
N THR A 102 -21.54 10.89 -5.78
CA THR A 102 -22.81 10.56 -6.41
C THR A 102 -23.47 9.47 -5.58
N GLY A 103 -24.29 9.89 -4.61
CA GLY A 103 -24.80 9.01 -3.57
C GLY A 103 -23.66 8.50 -2.68
N MET A 104 -23.57 7.18 -2.54
CA MET A 104 -22.59 6.53 -1.66
C MET A 104 -21.25 6.23 -2.33
N THR A 105 -21.06 6.61 -3.59
CA THR A 105 -19.80 6.43 -4.31
C THR A 105 -19.24 7.76 -4.72
N ALA A 106 -17.91 7.86 -4.77
CA ALA A 106 -17.22 9.05 -5.21
C ALA A 106 -16.03 8.72 -6.10
N SER A 107 -15.70 9.65 -6.99
CA SER A 107 -14.52 9.53 -7.82
C SER A 107 -13.85 10.89 -7.98
N SER A 108 -12.53 10.85 -8.12
CA SER A 108 -11.71 12.01 -8.47
C SER A 108 -11.38 12.01 -9.96
N THR A 109 -10.99 13.18 -10.44
CA THR A 109 -10.21 13.29 -11.68
C THR A 109 -8.84 12.62 -11.50
N ALA A 110 -8.27 12.16 -12.60
CA ALA A 110 -6.92 11.61 -12.60
C ALA A 110 -5.89 12.75 -12.53
N VAL A 111 -4.90 12.62 -11.65
CA VAL A 111 -3.84 13.62 -11.44
C VAL A 111 -2.49 12.96 -11.68
N ALA A 112 -1.66 13.58 -12.50
CA ALA A 112 -0.30 13.11 -12.75
C ALA A 112 0.65 13.58 -11.63
N ILE A 113 1.32 12.63 -10.97
CA ILE A 113 2.40 12.92 -10.02
C ILE A 113 3.64 12.17 -10.49
N GLY A 114 4.69 12.92 -10.85
CA GLY A 114 5.89 12.34 -11.46
C GLY A 114 5.57 11.68 -12.80
N ARG A 115 5.75 10.35 -12.88
CA ARG A 115 5.56 9.55 -14.11
C ARG A 115 4.25 8.75 -14.12
N ALA A 116 3.50 8.75 -13.03
CA ALA A 116 2.28 7.98 -12.89
C ALA A 116 1.05 8.90 -12.81
N SER A 117 -0.07 8.41 -13.33
CA SER A 117 -1.38 9.05 -13.16
C SER A 117 -2.12 8.34 -12.05
N TYR A 118 -2.69 9.11 -11.12
CA TYR A 118 -3.39 8.63 -9.93
C TYR A 118 -4.87 9.02 -10.02
N ARG A 119 -5.76 8.05 -9.79
CA ARG A 119 -7.21 8.28 -9.72
C ARG A 119 -7.73 7.69 -8.42
N ILE A 120 -8.52 8.45 -7.70
CA ILE A 120 -9.07 8.05 -6.41
C ILE A 120 -10.56 7.76 -6.59
N SER A 121 -11.02 6.69 -5.98
CA SER A 121 -12.43 6.36 -5.84
C SER A 121 -12.73 6.02 -4.39
N ALA A 122 -13.91 6.38 -3.92
CA ALA A 122 -14.38 6.03 -2.59
C ALA A 122 -15.77 5.42 -2.69
N GLN A 123 -16.08 4.51 -1.79
CA GLN A 123 -17.40 3.93 -1.60
C GLN A 123 -17.71 3.89 -0.12
N VAL A 124 -18.95 4.23 0.19
CA VAL A 124 -19.52 4.19 1.52
C VAL A 124 -20.56 3.07 1.51
N THR A 125 -20.46 2.15 2.46
CA THR A 125 -21.42 1.05 2.60
C THR A 125 -21.89 1.00 4.03
N THR A 126 -23.19 1.21 4.26
CA THR A 126 -23.79 1.01 5.58
C THR A 126 -23.89 -0.48 5.85
N LEU A 127 -23.14 -0.97 6.84
CA LEU A 127 -23.15 -2.38 7.25
C LEU A 127 -24.22 -2.66 8.29
N PHE A 128 -24.50 -1.67 9.13
CA PHE A 128 -25.50 -1.77 10.17
C PHE A 128 -26.20 -0.42 10.31
N HIS A 129 -27.53 -0.45 10.44
CA HIS A 129 -28.33 0.73 10.76
C HIS A 129 -28.79 0.61 12.21
N ALA A 130 -28.45 1.59 13.04
CA ALA A 130 -28.97 1.72 14.39
C ALA A 130 -30.49 1.73 14.36
N GLN A 131 -31.08 0.78 15.07
CA GLN A 131 -32.51 0.70 15.25
C GLN A 131 -32.93 1.47 16.50
N ASN A 132 -34.14 2.03 16.49
CA ASN A 132 -34.68 2.79 17.62
C ASN A 132 -34.90 1.86 18.83
N ILE A 133 -34.21 2.13 19.95
CA ILE A 133 -34.26 1.35 21.21
C ILE A 133 -35.68 1.14 21.75
N GLU A 134 -36.63 1.96 21.35
CA GLU A 134 -38.04 1.88 21.75
C GLU A 134 -38.86 0.83 20.96
N THR A 135 -38.27 0.20 19.93
CA THR A 135 -38.91 -0.83 19.11
C THR A 135 -38.23 -2.20 19.29
N PRO A 136 -38.97 -3.33 19.36
CA PRO A 136 -38.35 -4.65 19.42
C PRO A 136 -37.45 -4.93 18.20
N HIS A 137 -36.28 -5.52 18.42
CA HIS A 137 -35.22 -5.66 17.41
C HIS A 137 -34.92 -7.11 17.02
N ASP A 138 -34.75 -7.37 15.72
CA ASP A 138 -34.35 -8.68 15.18
C ASP A 138 -32.88 -8.74 14.68
N ASP A 139 -32.19 -7.59 14.52
CA ASP A 139 -30.87 -7.50 13.85
C ASP A 139 -29.67 -7.28 14.79
N ALA A 140 -29.73 -7.69 16.06
CA ALA A 140 -28.56 -7.56 16.93
C ALA A 140 -27.35 -8.30 16.36
N LEU A 141 -26.18 -7.65 16.29
CA LEU A 141 -24.93 -8.34 15.94
C LEU A 141 -24.61 -9.35 17.05
N VAL A 142 -24.78 -10.63 16.71
CA VAL A 142 -24.53 -11.77 17.61
C VAL A 142 -23.08 -12.21 17.43
N PHE A 143 -22.24 -12.00 18.44
CA PHE A 143 -20.90 -12.59 18.47
C PHE A 143 -20.94 -13.90 19.26
N GLY A 144 -20.51 -14.98 18.62
CA GLY A 144 -20.29 -16.26 19.29
C GLY A 144 -18.97 -16.24 20.05
N PHE A 145 -18.96 -16.73 21.29
CA PHE A 145 -17.70 -17.05 21.95
C PHE A 145 -17.01 -18.20 21.20
N ARG A 146 -15.69 -18.08 21.03
CA ARG A 146 -14.89 -19.15 20.45
C ARG A 146 -14.74 -20.25 21.51
N ASP A 147 -15.35 -21.42 21.27
CA ASP A 147 -15.20 -22.57 22.15
C ASP A 147 -13.76 -23.07 22.12
N PHE A 148 -13.06 -22.91 23.25
CA PHE A 148 -11.80 -23.61 23.48
C PHE A 148 -12.13 -24.99 24.04
N ALA A 149 -11.67 -26.06 23.37
CA ALA A 149 -11.90 -27.42 23.84
C ALA A 149 -11.33 -27.57 25.27
N PRO A 150 -12.15 -27.96 26.27
CA PRO A 150 -11.65 -28.21 27.61
C PRO A 150 -10.68 -29.41 27.59
N PRO A 151 -9.66 -29.43 28.47
CA PRO A 151 -8.79 -30.59 28.60
C PRO A 151 -9.59 -31.86 28.93
N PRO A 152 -9.16 -33.06 28.47
CA PRO A 152 -9.92 -34.29 28.65
C PRO A 152 -10.16 -34.60 30.13
N LEU A 153 -11.44 -34.65 30.51
CA LEU A 153 -11.89 -34.96 31.87
C LEU A 153 -11.98 -36.49 32.08
N PRO A 154 -11.73 -37.00 33.29
CA PRO A 154 -11.96 -38.41 33.63
C PRO A 154 -13.46 -38.77 33.51
N PRO A 155 -13.80 -40.05 33.25
CA PRO A 155 -15.17 -40.48 32.97
C PRO A 155 -16.09 -40.22 34.17
N GLY A 156 -17.01 -39.27 34.01
CA GLY A 156 -17.99 -38.86 35.02
C GLY A 156 -19.44 -39.25 34.65
N PRO A 157 -20.40 -39.04 35.58
CA PRO A 157 -21.82 -39.37 35.40
C PRO A 157 -22.46 -38.65 34.19
N PRO A 158 -23.61 -39.15 33.68
CA PRO A 158 -24.20 -38.69 32.42
C PRO A 158 -24.45 -37.18 32.40
N PRO A 159 -24.27 -36.51 31.24
CA PRO A 159 -24.16 -35.07 31.20
C PRO A 159 -25.50 -34.39 31.53
N PRO A 160 -25.49 -33.26 32.26
CA PRO A 160 -26.60 -32.32 32.26
C PRO A 160 -26.85 -31.82 30.83
N GLY A 161 -28.09 -31.43 30.52
CA GLY A 161 -28.49 -30.93 29.20
C GLY A 161 -27.58 -29.81 28.68
N PRO A 162 -27.58 -29.56 27.35
CA PRO A 162 -26.65 -28.63 26.74
C PRO A 162 -26.78 -27.23 27.38
N PRO A 163 -25.66 -26.62 27.80
CA PRO A 163 -25.69 -25.26 28.31
C PRO A 163 -26.20 -24.32 27.20
N PRO A 164 -26.94 -23.25 27.56
CA PRO A 164 -27.31 -22.23 26.58
C PRO A 164 -26.05 -21.69 25.90
N PRO A 165 -26.09 -21.37 24.60
CA PRO A 165 -24.93 -20.83 23.90
C PRO A 165 -24.49 -19.55 24.61
N LEU A 166 -23.20 -19.47 24.94
CA LEU A 166 -22.57 -18.24 25.39
C LEU A 166 -22.58 -17.28 24.20
N VAL A 167 -23.55 -16.37 24.21
CA VAL A 167 -23.72 -15.33 23.21
C VAL A 167 -23.37 -14.00 23.87
N ALA A 168 -22.42 -13.28 23.28
CA ALA A 168 -22.27 -11.86 23.55
C ALA A 168 -23.06 -11.10 22.49
N THR A 169 -24.22 -10.55 22.87
CA THR A 169 -24.95 -9.58 22.06
C THR A 169 -24.40 -8.18 22.34
N TYR A 170 -24.00 -7.47 21.31
CA TYR A 170 -23.75 -6.03 21.40
C TYR A 170 -24.90 -5.31 20.70
N SER A 171 -25.67 -4.52 21.44
CA SER A 171 -26.58 -3.55 20.85
C SER A 171 -25.74 -2.38 20.36
N CYS A 172 -25.42 -2.35 19.06
CA CYS A 172 -24.83 -1.17 18.47
C CYS A 172 -25.91 -0.09 18.42
N PHE A 173 -25.78 0.94 19.26
CA PHE A 173 -26.70 2.08 19.25
C PHE A 173 -26.46 3.00 18.04
N ASP A 174 -25.38 2.76 17.28
CA ASP A 174 -24.90 3.61 16.21
C ASP A 174 -24.92 2.94 14.83
N ASP A 175 -25.07 3.76 13.80
CA ASP A 175 -24.92 3.34 12.41
C ASP A 175 -23.45 2.91 12.19
N LEU A 176 -23.23 1.71 11.64
CA LEU A 176 -21.88 1.24 11.28
C LEU A 176 -21.70 1.36 9.77
N VAL A 177 -20.69 2.12 9.37
CA VAL A 177 -20.39 2.38 7.96
C VAL A 177 -18.98 1.93 7.64
N CYS A 178 -18.84 1.20 6.55
CA CYS A 178 -17.57 0.89 5.91
C CYS A 178 -17.24 1.97 4.87
N LEU A 179 -16.07 2.58 5.01
CA LEU A 179 -15.47 3.48 4.03
C LEU A 179 -14.40 2.70 3.28
N ARG A 180 -14.59 2.56 1.98
CA ARG A 180 -13.67 1.87 1.08
C ARG A 180 -13.07 2.87 0.11
N VAL A 181 -11.77 3.07 0.16
CA VAL A 181 -11.04 4.00 -0.70
C VAL A 181 -10.10 3.19 -1.60
N ARG A 182 -10.24 3.36 -2.91
CA ARG A 182 -9.41 2.71 -3.91
C ARG A 182 -8.65 3.74 -4.72
N VAL A 183 -7.33 3.59 -4.76
CA VAL A 183 -6.40 4.45 -5.49
C VAL A 183 -5.80 3.67 -6.66
N GLU A 184 -6.23 4.01 -7.86
CA GLU A 184 -5.67 3.51 -9.11
C GLU A 184 -4.44 4.34 -9.47
N TYR A 185 -3.33 3.68 -9.84
CA TYR A 185 -2.10 4.37 -10.24
C TYR A 185 -1.39 3.64 -11.38
N GLY A 186 -1.11 4.37 -12.45
CA GLY A 186 -0.50 3.81 -13.66
C GLY A 186 -1.32 2.66 -14.26
N GLN A 187 -0.64 1.58 -14.69
CA GLN A 187 -1.26 0.33 -15.16
C GLN A 187 -1.14 -0.80 -14.13
N ARG A 188 -1.13 -0.48 -12.84
CA ARG A 188 -0.86 -1.45 -11.77
C ARG A 188 -2.10 -1.79 -10.96
N GLU A 189 -1.94 -2.79 -10.09
CA GLU A 189 -2.92 -3.14 -9.08
C GLU A 189 -3.19 -1.95 -8.17
N ALA A 190 -4.47 -1.60 -8.03
CA ALA A 190 -4.90 -0.48 -7.22
C ALA A 190 -4.64 -0.76 -5.73
N VAL A 191 -4.34 0.29 -4.97
CA VAL A 191 -4.32 0.20 -3.51
C VAL A 191 -5.75 0.36 -3.00
N GLU A 192 -6.22 -0.56 -2.18
CA GLU A 192 -7.53 -0.50 -1.54
C GLU A 192 -7.36 -0.41 -0.03
N LEU A 193 -8.04 0.56 0.58
CA LEU A 193 -8.06 0.82 2.01
C LEU A 193 -9.51 0.76 2.48
N GLU A 194 -9.75 -0.02 3.52
CA GLU A 194 -11.05 -0.11 4.17
C GLU A 194 -10.93 0.34 5.63
N THR A 195 -11.85 1.17 6.07
CA THR A 195 -12.00 1.54 7.47
C THR A 195 -13.46 1.55 7.87
N PHE A 196 -13.71 1.39 9.16
CA PHE A 196 -15.04 1.50 9.72
C PHE A 196 -15.19 2.82 10.46
N ARG A 197 -16.38 3.42 10.37
CA ARG A 197 -16.77 4.58 11.16
C ARG A 197 -18.14 4.29 11.79
N ALA A 198 -18.21 4.47 13.09
CA ALA A 198 -19.44 4.57 13.86
C ALA A 198 -19.41 5.93 14.55
N ASP A 199 -20.49 6.69 14.43
CA ASP A 199 -20.59 8.03 15.02
C ASP A 199 -21.89 8.12 15.82
N MET A 200 -21.76 8.57 17.08
CA MET A 200 -22.88 8.78 18.00
C MET A 200 -23.59 10.08 17.63
N SER A 201 -24.31 10.04 16.52
CA SER A 201 -25.04 11.20 15.97
C SER A 201 -26.51 11.24 16.36
N LYS A 202 -27.04 10.18 17.01
CA LYS A 202 -28.45 10.05 17.39
C LYS A 202 -28.62 9.84 18.89
#